data_AF-A0A9E4KJJ7-F1
#
_entry.id   AF-A0A9E4KJJ7-F1
#
_cell.length_a   1.000
_cell.length_b   1.000
_cell.length_c   1.000
_cell.angle_alpha   90.00
_cell.angle_beta   90.00
_cell.angle_gamma   90.00
#
_symmetry.space_group_name_H-M   'P 1'
#
loop_
_entity.id
_entity.type
_entity.pdbx_description
1 polymer ?
#
loop_
_entity_poly.entity_id
_entity_poly.type
_entity_poly.pdbx_seq_one_letter_code
_entity_poly.pdbx_strand_id
1 'polypeptide(L)'
;MTTAPDITLINVNQGHDPRAVSVAQAVHDLIDAECVILFGSRSREGWSDRSDIDIMVITEEPPTQTDESRIAASAEKILGRTYAESPAIDLVLLSTKQYSRRSKSINNVAAIASREGIKLTRNPEENIGHEFDAAAEREDRIRRIADANMHYRNLNLMLDAGVQDRGVVFQAHQALENGMKALISALGNQYPHRHDLTELADAIRQSDSEGDWHFQSDLRQLSGYPGAARYGQVLNPVTDFVRMANDITSDLEQLHQRILELTGDDPWAIPPETDSDPVRPRHRS
;
A
#
# COMPACT_ATOMS: atom_id res chain seq x y z
N MET A 1 37.02 18.26 13.37
CA MET A 1 36.42 17.27 12.45
C MET A 1 35.69 16.26 13.32
N THR A 2 34.37 16.40 13.47
CA THR A 2 33.53 15.38 14.09
C THR A 2 33.41 14.23 13.10
N THR A 3 33.84 13.03 13.51
CA THR A 3 33.62 11.80 12.73
C THR A 3 32.11 11.59 12.60
N ALA A 4 31.63 11.32 11.39
CA ALA A 4 30.23 10.98 11.19
C ALA A 4 29.88 9.76 12.07
N PRO A 5 28.72 9.74 12.74
CA PRO A 5 28.31 8.60 13.55
C PRO A 5 28.26 7.33 12.69
N ASP A 6 28.74 6.21 13.23
CA ASP A 6 28.72 4.92 12.55
C ASP A 6 27.26 4.48 12.32
N ILE A 7 26.91 4.21 11.05
CA ILE A 7 25.57 3.78 10.67
C ILE A 7 25.49 2.27 10.82
N THR A 8 24.45 1.82 11.52
CA THR A 8 24.20 0.40 11.75
C THR A 8 23.11 -0.09 10.81
N LEU A 9 23.40 -1.18 10.10
CA LEU A 9 22.44 -1.92 9.31
C LEU A 9 21.75 -2.98 10.18
N ILE A 10 20.42 -2.99 10.19
CA ILE A 10 19.60 -3.96 10.94
C ILE A 10 18.73 -4.73 9.94
N ASN A 11 18.48 -6.02 10.22
CA ASN A 11 17.70 -6.95 9.40
C ASN A 11 18.32 -7.25 8.01
N VAL A 12 19.64 -7.31 7.94
CA VAL A 12 20.34 -7.69 6.70
C VAL A 12 20.18 -9.19 6.44
N ASN A 13 19.21 -9.55 5.61
CA ASN A 13 18.99 -10.93 5.17
C ASN A 13 19.90 -11.28 3.98
N GLN A 14 20.21 -12.56 3.78
CA GLN A 14 20.84 -13.00 2.54
C GLN A 14 19.84 -12.77 1.38
N GLY A 15 20.30 -12.20 0.25
CA GLY A 15 19.51 -12.05 -0.97
C GLY A 15 18.81 -10.71 -1.24
N HIS A 16 19.02 -9.68 -0.41
CA HIS A 16 18.67 -8.31 -0.77
C HIS A 16 19.53 -7.77 -1.93
N ASP A 17 19.10 -6.67 -2.58
CA ASP A 17 19.93 -6.00 -3.58
C ASP A 17 20.97 -5.07 -2.90
N PRO A 18 22.28 -5.39 -2.94
CA PRO A 18 23.31 -4.55 -2.31
C PRO A 18 23.41 -3.16 -2.94
N ARG A 19 23.00 -3.02 -4.21
CA ARG A 19 22.94 -1.71 -4.89
C ARG A 19 21.84 -0.85 -4.30
N ALA A 20 20.68 -1.42 -3.97
CA ALA A 20 19.57 -0.70 -3.36
C ALA A 20 19.92 -0.26 -1.93
N VAL A 21 20.64 -1.09 -1.17
CA VAL A 21 21.17 -0.69 0.15
C VAL A 21 22.14 0.48 0.01
N SER A 22 23.01 0.48 -1.01
CA SER A 22 23.92 1.60 -1.27
C SER A 22 23.17 2.91 -1.59
N VAL A 23 22.03 2.82 -2.28
CA VAL A 23 21.16 3.99 -2.53
C VAL A 23 20.54 4.47 -1.21
N ALA A 24 19.97 3.56 -0.40
CA ALA A 24 19.39 3.92 0.89
C ALA A 24 20.40 4.55 1.84
N GLN A 25 21.63 4.04 1.86
CA GLN A 25 22.76 4.60 2.64
C GLN A 25 23.08 6.03 2.20
N ALA A 26 23.19 6.24 0.88
CA ALA A 26 23.48 7.56 0.36
C ALA A 26 22.32 8.56 0.57
N VAL A 27 21.06 8.08 0.59
CA VAL A 27 19.91 8.89 1.01
C VAL A 27 20.03 9.25 2.50
N HIS A 28 20.29 8.28 3.37
CA HIS A 28 20.46 8.50 4.81
C HIS A 28 21.53 9.57 5.10
N ASP A 29 22.70 9.47 4.45
CA ASP A 29 23.83 10.38 4.65
C ASP A 29 23.54 11.81 4.20
N LEU A 30 22.67 11.99 3.21
CA LEU A 30 22.38 13.30 2.63
C LEU A 30 21.52 14.19 3.53
N ILE A 31 20.54 13.60 4.22
CA ILE A 31 19.46 14.33 4.89
C ILE A 31 19.45 14.21 6.39
N ASP A 32 20.50 13.62 6.96
CA ASP A 32 20.63 13.50 8.40
C ASP A 32 19.43 12.80 9.04
N ALA A 33 18.90 11.78 8.35
CA ALA A 33 17.71 11.05 8.82
C ALA A 33 18.00 10.30 10.13
N GLU A 34 16.97 10.16 10.96
CA GLU A 34 17.01 9.31 12.16
C GLU A 34 17.08 7.83 11.76
N CYS A 35 16.32 7.50 10.72
CA CYS A 35 16.27 6.16 10.16
C CYS A 35 15.88 6.21 8.68
N VAL A 36 16.53 5.36 7.88
CA VAL A 36 16.11 5.05 6.52
C VAL A 36 15.83 3.56 6.44
N ILE A 37 14.69 3.17 5.89
CA ILE A 37 14.27 1.79 5.74
C ILE A 37 14.17 1.48 4.25
N LEU A 38 15.00 0.57 3.76
CA LEU A 38 14.81 -0.05 2.44
C LEU A 38 13.78 -1.17 2.60
N PHE A 39 12.65 -1.08 1.90
CA PHE A 39 11.59 -2.08 1.96
C PHE A 39 11.18 -2.55 0.55
N GLY A 40 10.07 -3.28 0.46
CA GLY A 40 9.55 -3.76 -0.82
C GLY A 40 10.29 -4.99 -1.34
N SER A 41 10.36 -5.14 -2.66
CA SER A 41 10.92 -6.35 -3.26
C SER A 41 12.45 -6.43 -3.14
N ARG A 42 13.16 -5.31 -3.31
CA ARG A 42 14.64 -5.26 -3.27
C ARG A 42 15.24 -5.40 -1.87
N SER A 43 14.44 -5.32 -0.81
CA SER A 43 14.88 -5.63 0.56
C SER A 43 14.82 -7.13 0.89
N ARG A 44 14.28 -7.95 -0.01
CA ARG A 44 14.01 -9.39 0.17
C ARG A 44 14.62 -10.22 -0.95
N GLU A 45 14.59 -11.54 -0.82
CA GLU A 45 14.91 -12.44 -1.93
C GLU A 45 13.89 -12.34 -3.08
N GLY A 46 14.31 -12.67 -4.30
CA GLY A 46 13.40 -12.78 -5.46
C GLY A 46 13.05 -11.46 -6.14
N TRP A 47 13.77 -10.38 -5.87
CA TRP A 47 13.70 -9.15 -6.67
C TRP A 47 14.19 -9.39 -8.11
N SER A 48 13.77 -8.51 -9.02
CA SER A 48 14.23 -8.51 -10.41
C SER A 48 14.90 -7.17 -10.74
N ASP A 49 15.71 -7.09 -11.79
CA ASP A 49 16.31 -5.82 -12.20
C ASP A 49 15.27 -4.73 -12.55
N ARG A 50 14.03 -5.14 -12.85
CA ARG A 50 12.89 -4.24 -13.12
C ARG A 50 12.11 -3.84 -11.87
N SER A 51 12.43 -4.38 -10.71
CA SER A 51 11.79 -4.01 -9.46
C SER A 51 12.07 -2.55 -9.12
N ASP A 52 11.09 -1.86 -8.57
CA ASP A 52 11.28 -0.51 -8.03
C ASP A 52 12.13 -0.58 -6.74
N ILE A 53 12.65 0.56 -6.29
CA ILE A 53 13.31 0.72 -4.99
C ILE A 53 12.37 1.49 -4.08
N ASP A 54 11.86 0.84 -3.04
CA ASP A 54 11.00 1.46 -2.03
C ASP A 54 11.83 1.88 -0.81
N ILE A 55 11.90 3.18 -0.52
CA ILE A 55 12.65 3.72 0.61
C ILE A 55 11.74 4.56 1.49
N MET A 56 11.76 4.27 2.79
CA MET A 56 11.14 5.10 3.81
C MET A 56 12.20 5.90 4.54
N VAL A 57 11.98 7.20 4.68
CA VAL A 57 12.85 8.13 5.39
C VAL A 57 12.09 8.65 6.59
N ILE A 58 12.73 8.56 7.76
CA ILE A 58 12.19 9.02 9.03
C ILE A 58 13.08 10.14 9.55
N THR A 59 12.50 11.33 9.71
CA THR A 59 13.16 12.53 10.25
C THR A 59 12.46 12.98 11.53
N GLU A 60 13.10 13.80 12.36
CA GLU A 60 12.46 14.33 13.58
C GLU A 60 11.16 15.10 13.24
N GLU A 61 11.27 16.04 12.30
CA GLU A 61 10.17 16.86 11.79
C GLU A 61 9.72 16.39 10.40
N PRO A 62 8.45 16.64 10.00
CA PRO A 62 7.98 16.31 8.66
C PRO A 62 8.80 17.07 7.60
N PRO A 63 9.29 16.40 6.54
CA PRO A 63 10.04 17.09 5.50
C PRO A 63 9.16 18.10 4.77
N THR A 64 9.75 19.22 4.39
CA THR A 64 9.07 20.20 3.55
C THR A 64 9.03 19.71 2.09
N GLN A 65 8.14 20.27 1.26
CA GLN A 65 8.11 19.96 -0.18
C GLN A 65 9.48 20.18 -0.87
N THR A 66 10.22 21.19 -0.41
CA THR A 66 11.59 21.46 -0.87
C THR A 66 12.55 20.34 -0.49
N ASP A 67 12.44 19.81 0.74
CA ASP A 67 13.21 18.65 1.17
C ASP A 67 12.89 17.42 0.35
N GLU A 68 11.60 17.14 0.11
CA GLU A 68 11.20 15.99 -0.71
C GLU A 68 11.81 16.05 -2.11
N SER A 69 11.77 17.24 -2.74
CA SER A 69 12.31 17.46 -4.09
C SER A 69 13.82 17.28 -4.12
N ARG A 70 14.52 17.78 -3.10
CA ARG A 70 15.98 17.64 -2.96
C ARG A 70 16.40 16.19 -2.71
N ILE A 71 15.65 15.46 -1.88
CA ILE A 71 15.87 14.04 -1.61
C ILE A 71 15.68 13.23 -2.89
N ALA A 72 14.56 13.42 -3.58
CA ALA A 72 14.25 12.72 -4.83
C ALA A 72 15.34 12.95 -5.88
N ALA A 73 15.70 14.20 -6.16
CA ALA A 73 16.73 14.53 -7.15
C ALA A 73 18.11 13.92 -6.81
N SER A 74 18.43 13.85 -5.52
CA SER A 74 19.70 13.27 -5.08
C SER A 74 19.69 11.75 -5.18
N ALA A 75 18.57 11.12 -4.81
CA ALA A 75 18.39 9.69 -4.96
C ALA A 75 18.44 9.27 -6.44
N GLU A 76 17.81 10.02 -7.35
CA GLU A 76 17.91 9.83 -8.81
C GLU A 76 19.36 9.93 -9.30
N LYS A 77 20.14 10.90 -8.82
CA LYS A 77 21.55 11.03 -9.19
C LYS A 77 22.40 9.84 -8.72
N ILE A 78 22.11 9.30 -7.54
CA ILE A 78 22.77 8.10 -7.04
C ILE A 78 22.36 6.89 -7.87
N LEU A 79 21.07 6.77 -8.22
CA LEU A 79 20.55 5.70 -9.07
C LEU A 79 21.26 5.63 -10.41
N GLY A 80 21.40 6.76 -11.10
CA GLY A 80 22.08 6.81 -12.40
C GLY A 80 23.59 6.50 -12.34
N ARG A 81 24.19 6.44 -11.15
CA ARG A 81 25.58 5.99 -10.96
C ARG A 81 25.67 4.52 -10.59
N THR A 82 24.66 4.00 -9.89
CA THR A 82 24.64 2.65 -9.34
C THR A 82 24.04 1.64 -10.32
N TYR A 83 23.09 2.07 -11.15
CA TYR A 83 22.38 1.23 -12.11
C TYR A 83 22.63 1.68 -13.55
N ALA A 84 22.75 0.70 -14.45
CA ALA A 84 22.86 0.97 -15.89
C ALA A 84 21.53 1.49 -16.47
N GLU A 85 20.42 0.90 -16.02
CA GLU A 85 19.06 1.39 -16.24
C GLU A 85 18.50 1.81 -14.89
N SER A 86 18.13 3.08 -14.73
CA SER A 86 17.63 3.59 -13.45
C SER A 86 16.27 2.98 -13.12
N PRO A 87 16.16 2.11 -12.10
CA PRO A 87 14.85 1.66 -11.65
C PRO A 87 14.07 2.86 -11.07
N ALA A 88 12.75 2.76 -11.05
CA ALA A 88 11.95 3.75 -10.35
C ALA A 88 12.24 3.69 -8.85
N ILE A 89 12.11 4.84 -8.19
CA ILE A 89 12.27 4.97 -6.75
C ILE A 89 11.00 5.55 -6.14
N ASP A 90 10.49 4.88 -5.12
CA ASP A 90 9.36 5.34 -4.32
C ASP A 90 9.89 5.79 -2.96
N LEU A 91 9.61 7.06 -2.62
CA LEU A 91 10.07 7.68 -1.39
C LEU A 91 8.89 7.95 -0.47
N VAL A 92 8.89 7.32 0.69
CA VAL A 92 7.94 7.59 1.77
C VAL A 92 8.64 8.40 2.85
N LEU A 93 8.26 9.64 3.02
CA LEU A 93 8.90 10.54 3.97
C LEU A 93 7.97 10.77 5.16
N LEU A 94 8.44 10.53 6.38
CA LEU A 94 7.65 10.63 7.61
C LEU A 94 8.44 11.31 8.72
N SER A 95 7.74 12.03 9.59
CA SER A 95 8.31 12.37 10.89
C SER A 95 8.33 11.17 11.83
N THR A 96 9.17 11.19 12.87
CA THR A 96 9.20 10.16 13.92
C THR A 96 7.82 9.96 14.55
N LYS A 97 7.08 11.05 14.77
CA LYS A 97 5.70 11.00 15.28
C LYS A 97 4.74 10.31 14.30
N GLN A 98 4.83 10.64 13.01
CA GLN A 98 3.98 10.03 11.98
C GLN A 98 4.30 8.54 11.84
N TYR A 99 5.58 8.18 11.81
CA TYR A 99 6.04 6.80 11.73
C TYR A 99 5.58 6.00 12.95
N SER A 100 5.77 6.53 14.17
CA SER A 100 5.33 5.87 15.41
C SER A 100 3.81 5.62 15.44
N ARG A 101 3.00 6.52 14.89
CA ARG A 101 1.55 6.31 14.78
C ARG A 101 1.21 5.26 13.73
N ARG A 102 1.78 5.39 12.52
CA ARG A 102 1.43 4.58 11.35
C ARG A 102 1.96 3.15 11.42
N SER A 103 3.11 2.95 12.05
CA SER A 103 3.72 1.63 12.21
C SER A 103 2.98 0.70 13.15
N LYS A 104 1.87 1.14 13.77
CA LYS A 104 1.08 0.35 14.73
C LYS A 104 -0.07 -0.44 14.12
N SER A 105 -0.45 -0.16 12.86
CA SER A 105 -1.44 -0.96 12.13
C SER A 105 -0.73 -2.05 11.33
N ILE A 106 -1.28 -3.27 11.32
CA ILE A 106 -0.69 -4.43 10.65
C ILE A 106 -0.46 -4.13 9.16
N ASN A 107 -1.44 -3.46 8.56
CA ASN A 107 -1.55 -3.29 7.13
C ASN A 107 -0.97 -1.97 6.60
N ASN A 108 -0.44 -1.12 7.48
CA ASN A 108 0.17 0.13 7.07
C ASN A 108 1.55 -0.10 6.42
N VAL A 109 1.88 0.69 5.39
CA VAL A 109 3.20 0.62 4.73
C VAL A 109 4.36 0.85 5.71
N ALA A 110 4.20 1.72 6.70
CA ALA A 110 5.21 1.95 7.74
C ALA A 110 5.43 0.72 8.63
N ALA A 111 4.36 -0.01 8.92
CA ALA A 111 4.41 -1.21 9.70
C ALA A 111 5.08 -2.36 8.93
N ILE A 112 4.71 -2.53 7.66
CA ILE A 112 5.34 -3.49 6.75
C ILE A 112 6.83 -3.19 6.60
N ALA A 113 7.19 -1.94 6.31
CA ALA A 113 8.59 -1.50 6.21
C ALA A 113 9.35 -1.76 7.52
N SER A 114 8.75 -1.48 8.68
CA SER A 114 9.38 -1.76 9.97
C SER A 114 9.68 -3.24 10.20
N ARG A 115 8.76 -4.13 9.79
CA ARG A 115 8.88 -5.58 10.01
C ARG A 115 9.82 -6.25 9.01
N GLU A 116 9.73 -5.86 7.74
CA GLU A 116 10.35 -6.58 6.62
C GLU A 116 11.55 -5.85 5.99
N GLY A 117 11.72 -4.56 6.29
CA GLY A 117 12.74 -3.73 5.69
C GLY A 117 14.12 -3.83 6.36
N ILE A 118 15.14 -3.46 5.58
CA ILE A 118 16.51 -3.26 6.06
C ILE A 118 16.59 -1.83 6.60
N LYS A 119 16.93 -1.69 7.88
CA LYS A 119 16.98 -0.39 8.57
C LYS A 119 18.41 0.11 8.62
N LEU A 120 18.60 1.37 8.26
CA LEU A 120 19.81 2.15 8.37
C LEU A 120 19.54 3.20 9.45
N THR A 121 20.17 3.07 10.61
CA THR A 121 19.96 4.00 11.72
C THR A 121 21.26 4.29 12.46
N ARG A 122 21.28 5.45 13.11
CA ARG A 122 22.35 5.86 14.04
C ARG A 122 22.12 5.35 15.46
N ASN A 123 20.90 4.95 15.79
CA ASN A 123 20.53 4.50 17.12
C ASN A 123 19.92 3.08 17.05
N PRO A 124 20.76 2.03 17.03
CA PRO A 124 20.26 0.66 16.92
C PRO A 124 19.49 0.18 18.17
N GLU A 125 19.68 0.83 19.31
CA GLU A 125 18.96 0.53 20.56
C GLU A 125 17.56 1.15 20.62
N GLU A 126 17.32 2.21 19.84
CA GLU A 126 15.97 2.65 19.51
C GLU A 126 15.34 1.61 18.60
N ASN A 127 14.92 0.52 19.23
CA ASN A 127 14.07 -0.45 18.63
C ASN A 127 12.77 0.29 18.33
N ILE A 128 12.64 0.82 17.11
CA ILE A 128 11.37 1.36 16.61
C ILE A 128 10.48 0.15 16.30
N GLY A 129 10.13 -0.53 17.38
CA GLY A 129 9.40 -1.76 17.43
C GLY A 129 7.96 -1.51 17.01
N HIS A 130 7.40 -2.52 16.39
CA HIS A 130 6.00 -2.53 16.01
C HIS A 130 5.18 -3.01 17.21
N GLU A 131 4.63 -2.10 18.00
CA GLU A 131 3.56 -2.45 18.94
C GLU A 131 2.23 -2.34 18.20
N PHE A 132 1.49 -3.45 18.12
CA PHE A 132 0.17 -3.45 17.53
C PHE A 132 -0.78 -2.55 18.33
N ASP A 133 -1.53 -1.70 17.65
CA ASP A 133 -2.54 -0.84 18.25
C ASP A 133 -3.90 -1.08 17.59
N ALA A 134 -4.84 -1.62 18.37
CA ALA A 134 -6.19 -1.90 17.90
C ALA A 134 -6.92 -0.65 17.39
N ALA A 135 -6.61 0.54 17.93
CA ALA A 135 -7.19 1.79 17.45
C ALA A 135 -6.64 2.17 16.06
N ALA A 136 -5.33 2.00 15.84
CA ALA A 136 -4.72 2.24 14.53
C ALA A 136 -5.23 1.23 13.48
N GLU A 137 -5.43 -0.02 13.87
CA GLU A 137 -6.00 -1.02 12.97
C GLU A 137 -7.47 -0.72 12.63
N ARG A 138 -8.26 -0.26 13.62
CA ARG A 138 -9.62 0.23 13.36
C ARG A 138 -9.63 1.44 12.43
N GLU A 139 -8.67 2.35 12.55
CA GLU A 139 -8.54 3.49 11.63
C GLU A 139 -8.26 3.05 10.18
N ASP A 140 -7.31 2.13 9.97
CA ASP A 140 -7.04 1.58 8.63
C ASP A 140 -8.29 0.91 8.04
N ARG A 141 -8.97 0.06 8.81
CA ARG A 141 -10.20 -0.58 8.37
C ARG A 141 -11.29 0.43 7.97
N ILE A 142 -11.56 1.44 8.79
CA ILE A 142 -12.57 2.47 8.49
C ILE A 142 -12.23 3.21 7.20
N ARG A 143 -10.95 3.56 7.01
CA ARG A 143 -10.48 4.19 5.77
C ARG A 143 -10.74 3.30 4.55
N ARG A 144 -10.43 2.00 4.64
CA ARG A 144 -10.72 1.04 3.55
C ARG A 144 -12.20 0.94 3.22
N ILE A 145 -13.07 0.95 4.24
CA ILE A 145 -14.53 0.98 4.02
C ILE A 145 -14.92 2.27 3.29
N ALA A 146 -14.43 3.42 3.74
CA ALA A 146 -14.72 4.71 3.13
C ALA A 146 -14.27 4.76 1.65
N ASP A 147 -13.08 4.24 1.35
CA ASP A 147 -12.55 4.12 -0.01
C ASP A 147 -13.42 3.19 -0.88
N ALA A 148 -13.81 2.03 -0.34
CA ALA A 148 -14.70 1.09 -1.03
C ALA A 148 -16.04 1.76 -1.40
N ASN A 149 -16.66 2.46 -0.46
CA ASN A 149 -17.91 3.19 -0.66
C ASN A 149 -17.77 4.33 -1.68
N MET A 150 -16.66 5.08 -1.63
CA MET A 150 -16.37 6.14 -2.60
C MET A 150 -16.27 5.58 -4.03
N HIS A 151 -15.49 4.51 -4.21
CA HIS A 151 -15.31 3.88 -5.52
C HIS A 151 -16.61 3.26 -6.03
N TYR A 152 -17.39 2.61 -5.17
CA TYR A 152 -18.70 2.08 -5.52
C TYR A 152 -19.70 3.18 -5.91
N ARG A 153 -19.70 4.32 -5.21
CA ARG A 153 -20.50 5.48 -5.59
C ARG A 153 -20.09 6.03 -6.97
N ASN A 154 -18.79 6.16 -7.22
CA ASN A 154 -18.27 6.63 -8.51
C ASN A 154 -18.62 5.66 -9.65
N LEU A 155 -18.54 4.35 -9.42
CA LEU A 155 -18.99 3.32 -10.35
C LEU A 155 -20.45 3.57 -10.78
N ASN A 156 -21.35 3.72 -9.82
CA ASN A 156 -22.77 3.94 -10.10
C ASN A 156 -23.02 5.26 -10.85
N LEU A 157 -22.36 6.36 -10.42
CA LEU A 157 -22.47 7.64 -11.12
C LEU A 157 -22.00 7.57 -12.59
N MET A 158 -20.93 6.82 -12.87
CA MET A 158 -20.44 6.62 -14.23
C MET A 158 -21.43 5.81 -15.08
N LEU A 159 -22.02 4.74 -14.51
CA LEU A 159 -23.02 3.92 -15.18
C LEU A 159 -24.32 4.69 -15.46
N ASP A 160 -24.79 5.48 -14.50
CA ASP A 160 -25.97 6.35 -14.65
C ASP A 160 -25.75 7.41 -15.75
N ALA A 161 -24.51 7.87 -15.92
CA ALA A 161 -24.10 8.75 -17.01
C ALA A 161 -23.90 8.03 -18.36
N GLY A 162 -24.10 6.71 -18.41
CA GLY A 162 -23.93 5.89 -19.61
C GLY A 162 -22.49 5.63 -20.01
N VAL A 163 -21.52 5.84 -19.11
CA VAL A 163 -20.10 5.54 -19.37
C VAL A 163 -19.89 4.04 -19.36
N GLN A 164 -19.15 3.52 -20.35
CA GLN A 164 -18.89 2.09 -20.53
C GLN A 164 -17.44 1.89 -21.02
N ASP A 165 -16.48 2.33 -20.20
CA ASP A 165 -15.06 2.27 -20.53
C ASP A 165 -14.24 1.62 -19.42
N ARG A 166 -12.90 1.69 -19.56
CA ARG A 166 -11.96 1.12 -18.58
C ARG A 166 -12.05 1.80 -17.20
N GLY A 167 -12.50 3.05 -17.14
CA GLY A 167 -12.68 3.78 -15.89
C GLY A 167 -13.75 3.14 -15.02
N VAL A 168 -14.85 2.67 -15.61
CA VAL A 168 -15.92 1.96 -14.90
C VAL A 168 -15.38 0.69 -14.24
N VAL A 169 -14.63 -0.12 -14.99
CA VAL A 169 -14.04 -1.36 -14.48
C VAL A 169 -12.98 -1.09 -13.41
N PHE A 170 -12.23 0.01 -13.54
CA PHE A 170 -11.30 0.44 -12.52
C PHE A 170 -12.01 0.80 -11.20
N GLN A 171 -13.13 1.52 -11.24
CA GLN A 171 -13.92 1.81 -10.03
C GLN A 171 -14.46 0.53 -9.39
N ALA A 172 -14.98 -0.41 -10.20
CA ALA A 172 -15.43 -1.72 -9.72
C ALA A 172 -14.32 -2.50 -9.01
N HIS A 173 -13.13 -2.58 -9.64
CA HIS A 173 -11.96 -3.23 -9.05
C HIS A 173 -11.56 -2.57 -7.71
N GLN A 174 -11.44 -1.23 -7.67
CA GLN A 174 -11.03 -0.51 -6.47
C GLN A 174 -12.06 -0.62 -5.33
N ALA A 175 -13.36 -0.63 -5.65
CA ALA A 175 -14.41 -0.82 -4.65
C ALA A 175 -14.25 -2.19 -3.97
N LEU A 176 -14.12 -3.25 -4.76
CA LEU A 176 -14.01 -4.60 -4.24
C LEU A 176 -12.67 -4.85 -3.54
N GLU A 177 -11.56 -4.34 -4.07
CA GLU A 177 -10.24 -4.43 -3.45
C GLU A 177 -10.24 -3.85 -2.04
N ASN A 178 -10.78 -2.64 -1.87
CA ASN A 178 -10.82 -1.99 -0.57
C ASN A 178 -11.81 -2.67 0.39
N GLY A 179 -12.96 -3.14 -0.08
CA GLY A 179 -13.90 -3.92 0.73
C GLY A 179 -13.28 -5.23 1.25
N MET A 180 -12.57 -5.96 0.38
CA MET A 180 -11.85 -7.19 0.76
C MET A 180 -10.75 -6.90 1.78
N LYS A 181 -9.95 -5.84 1.57
CA LYS A 181 -8.90 -5.44 2.52
C LYS A 181 -9.46 -5.03 3.88
N ALA A 182 -10.59 -4.32 3.89
CA ALA A 182 -11.28 -3.96 5.12
C ALA A 182 -11.70 -5.20 5.92
N LEU A 183 -12.24 -6.23 5.25
CA LEU A 183 -12.58 -7.50 5.90
C LEU A 183 -11.35 -8.24 6.43
N ILE A 184 -10.28 -8.35 5.64
CA ILE A 184 -9.03 -9.00 6.10
C ILE A 184 -8.46 -8.28 7.33
N SER A 185 -8.52 -6.95 7.36
CA SER A 185 -8.15 -6.13 8.53
C SER A 185 -9.10 -6.37 9.71
N ALA A 186 -10.41 -6.49 9.49
CA ALA A 186 -11.38 -6.84 10.54
C ALA A 186 -11.09 -8.20 11.20
N LEU A 187 -10.56 -9.14 10.42
CA LEU A 187 -10.10 -10.46 10.88
C LEU A 187 -8.72 -10.40 11.56
N GLY A 188 -8.09 -9.23 11.66
CA GLY A 188 -6.79 -9.04 12.30
C GLY A 188 -5.61 -9.58 11.51
N ASN A 189 -5.74 -9.74 10.19
CA ASN A 189 -4.70 -10.33 9.34
C ASN A 189 -4.04 -9.31 8.40
N GLN A 190 -2.83 -9.64 7.95
CA GLN A 190 -2.15 -8.88 6.90
C GLN A 190 -2.71 -9.28 5.53
N TYR A 191 -3.18 -8.32 4.73
CA TYR A 191 -3.60 -8.62 3.37
C TYR A 191 -2.40 -8.80 2.41
N PRO A 192 -2.54 -9.65 1.37
CA PRO A 192 -1.57 -9.75 0.28
C PRO A 192 -1.16 -8.38 -0.30
N HIS A 193 0.13 -8.22 -0.60
CA HIS A 193 0.66 -6.98 -1.17
C HIS A 193 0.22 -6.72 -2.61
N ARG A 194 -0.17 -7.77 -3.33
CA ARG A 194 -0.61 -7.64 -4.72
C ARG A 194 -2.07 -7.18 -4.74
N HIS A 195 -2.39 -6.31 -5.69
CA HIS A 195 -3.76 -5.83 -5.94
C HIS A 195 -4.61 -6.88 -6.72
N ASP A 196 -4.30 -8.16 -6.53
CA ASP A 196 -5.00 -9.28 -7.18
C ASP A 196 -6.19 -9.70 -6.32
N LEU A 197 -7.39 -9.58 -6.87
CA LEU A 197 -8.63 -9.88 -6.14
C LEU A 197 -8.79 -11.38 -5.86
N THR A 198 -8.16 -12.25 -6.65
CA THR A 198 -8.16 -13.71 -6.40
C THR A 198 -7.32 -14.03 -5.17
N GLU A 199 -6.13 -13.43 -5.05
CA GLU A 199 -5.28 -13.58 -3.87
C GLU A 199 -5.96 -13.01 -2.60
N LEU A 200 -6.67 -11.88 -2.71
CA LEU A 200 -7.45 -11.33 -1.59
C LEU A 200 -8.61 -12.26 -1.19
N ALA A 201 -9.35 -12.81 -2.15
CA ALA A 201 -10.43 -13.75 -1.87
C ALA A 201 -9.91 -15.03 -1.18
N ASP A 202 -8.75 -15.55 -1.60
CA ASP A 202 -8.13 -16.70 -0.95
C ASP A 202 -7.67 -16.36 0.49
N ALA A 203 -7.13 -15.16 0.72
CA ALA A 203 -6.80 -14.70 2.05
C ALA A 203 -8.03 -14.60 2.97
N ILE A 204 -9.17 -14.13 2.46
CA ILE A 204 -10.45 -14.11 3.19
C ILE A 204 -10.87 -15.53 3.57
N ARG A 205 -10.90 -16.46 2.60
CA ARG A 205 -11.30 -17.87 2.84
C ARG A 205 -10.41 -18.58 3.86
N GLN A 206 -9.12 -18.25 3.89
CA GLN A 206 -8.19 -18.82 4.87
C GLN A 206 -8.36 -18.21 6.27
N SER A 207 -8.74 -16.93 6.33
CA SER A 207 -8.82 -16.15 7.57
C SER A 207 -10.17 -16.26 8.27
N ASP A 208 -11.26 -16.42 7.52
CA ASP A 208 -12.63 -16.49 8.03
C ASP A 208 -13.25 -17.86 7.75
N SER A 209 -12.93 -18.83 8.63
CA SER A 209 -13.42 -20.21 8.53
C SER A 209 -14.93 -20.34 8.71
N GLU A 210 -15.60 -19.31 9.23
CA GLU A 210 -17.06 -19.32 9.43
C GLU A 210 -17.82 -18.80 8.21
N GLY A 211 -17.15 -18.07 7.32
CA GLY A 211 -17.77 -17.49 6.14
C GLY A 211 -17.79 -18.44 4.94
N ASP A 212 -18.96 -18.61 4.32
CA ASP A 212 -19.13 -19.38 3.08
C ASP A 212 -18.90 -18.49 1.85
N TRP A 213 -17.63 -18.14 1.60
CA TRP A 213 -17.26 -17.07 0.68
C TRP A 213 -17.34 -17.46 -0.81
N HIS A 214 -18.37 -16.93 -1.48
CA HIS A 214 -18.59 -17.03 -2.92
C HIS A 214 -18.78 -15.64 -3.55
N PHE A 215 -17.77 -15.19 -4.30
CA PHE A 215 -17.85 -13.94 -5.06
C PHE A 215 -18.55 -14.16 -6.40
N GLN A 216 -19.53 -13.30 -6.70
CA GLN A 216 -20.24 -13.31 -7.99
C GLN A 216 -19.41 -12.67 -9.09
N SER A 217 -18.61 -11.66 -8.75
CA SER A 217 -17.75 -10.95 -9.69
C SER A 217 -16.65 -11.86 -10.27
N ASP A 218 -16.33 -11.68 -11.55
CA ASP A 218 -15.16 -12.32 -12.16
C ASP A 218 -13.87 -11.63 -11.68
N LEU A 219 -13.36 -12.09 -10.53
CA LEU A 219 -12.18 -11.53 -9.87
C LEU A 219 -10.93 -11.54 -10.77
N ARG A 220 -10.79 -12.56 -11.62
CA ARG A 220 -9.65 -12.67 -12.54
C ARG A 220 -9.74 -11.63 -13.65
N GLN A 221 -10.93 -11.45 -14.21
CA GLN A 221 -11.19 -10.41 -15.20
C GLN A 221 -10.88 -9.03 -14.62
N LEU A 222 -11.42 -8.70 -13.43
CA LEU A 222 -11.21 -7.41 -12.78
C LEU A 222 -9.75 -7.15 -12.42
N SER A 223 -9.02 -8.16 -11.93
CA SER A 223 -7.60 -8.04 -11.58
C SER A 223 -6.70 -7.72 -12.78
N GLY A 224 -7.15 -7.99 -14.01
CA GLY A 224 -6.43 -7.65 -15.24
C GLY A 224 -6.40 -6.14 -15.54
N TYR A 225 -7.29 -5.33 -14.97
CA TYR A 225 -7.48 -3.93 -15.37
C TYR A 225 -6.45 -2.94 -14.80
N PRO A 226 -6.09 -2.96 -13.51
CA PRO A 226 -5.10 -2.02 -12.96
C PRO A 226 -3.75 -2.07 -13.71
N GLY A 227 -3.32 -3.26 -14.12
CA GLY A 227 -2.10 -3.45 -14.92
C GLY A 227 -2.28 -3.08 -16.39
N ALA A 228 -3.42 -3.40 -17.00
CA ALA A 228 -3.68 -3.13 -18.41
C ALA A 228 -3.77 -1.62 -18.73
N ALA A 229 -4.12 -0.77 -17.76
CA ALA A 229 -4.02 0.67 -17.90
C ALA A 229 -2.59 1.11 -18.27
N ARG A 230 -1.56 0.40 -17.79
CA ARG A 230 -0.14 0.68 -18.07
C ARG A 230 0.36 0.03 -19.35
N TYR A 231 -0.06 -1.21 -19.62
CA TYR A 231 0.50 -2.03 -20.71
C TYR A 231 -0.40 -2.10 -21.97
N GLY A 232 -1.52 -1.37 -21.98
CA GLY A 232 -2.34 -1.11 -23.17
C GLY A 232 -3.34 -2.20 -23.56
N GLN A 233 -3.12 -3.47 -23.17
CA GLN A 233 -3.99 -4.59 -23.55
C GLN A 233 -4.69 -5.24 -22.36
N VAL A 234 -6.01 -5.33 -22.43
CA VAL A 234 -6.86 -6.16 -21.55
C VAL A 234 -7.16 -7.44 -22.31
N LEU A 235 -6.78 -8.60 -21.78
CA LEU A 235 -6.98 -9.88 -22.45
C LEU A 235 -8.46 -10.30 -22.48
N ASN A 236 -9.22 -10.00 -21.42
CA ASN A 236 -10.62 -10.37 -21.26
C ASN A 236 -11.46 -9.13 -20.93
N PRO A 237 -11.89 -8.33 -21.92
CA PRO A 237 -12.66 -7.12 -21.65
C PRO A 237 -14.04 -7.43 -21.06
N VAL A 238 -14.48 -6.62 -20.11
CA VAL A 238 -15.86 -6.62 -19.60
C VAL A 238 -16.79 -6.18 -20.73
N THR A 239 -17.80 -6.99 -21.03
CA THR A 239 -18.79 -6.73 -22.08
C THR A 239 -20.17 -6.37 -21.53
N ASP A 240 -20.44 -6.69 -20.26
CA ASP A 240 -21.71 -6.42 -19.59
C ASP A 240 -21.46 -5.67 -18.28
N PHE A 241 -21.44 -4.34 -18.39
CA PHE A 241 -21.15 -3.45 -17.27
C PHE A 241 -22.26 -3.43 -16.21
N VAL A 242 -23.51 -3.65 -16.61
CA VAL A 242 -24.65 -3.66 -15.69
C VAL A 242 -24.58 -4.92 -14.82
N ARG A 243 -24.35 -6.08 -15.43
CA ARG A 243 -24.13 -7.32 -14.69
C ARG A 243 -22.94 -7.19 -13.73
N MET A 244 -21.80 -6.68 -14.22
CA MET A 244 -20.62 -6.45 -13.38
C MET A 244 -20.96 -5.57 -12.17
N ALA A 245 -21.71 -4.47 -12.35
CA ALA A 245 -22.11 -3.62 -11.22
C ALA A 245 -22.96 -4.37 -10.20
N ASN A 246 -23.95 -5.16 -10.65
CA ASN A 246 -24.80 -5.95 -9.75
C ASN A 246 -24.00 -6.99 -8.97
N ASP A 247 -23.06 -7.67 -9.64
CA ASP A 247 -22.16 -8.65 -9.01
C ASP A 247 -21.31 -7.96 -7.92
N ILE A 248 -20.77 -6.76 -8.20
CA ILE A 248 -20.01 -5.93 -7.24
C ILE A 248 -20.87 -5.50 -6.06
N THR A 249 -22.12 -5.07 -6.30
CA THR A 249 -23.07 -4.72 -5.23
C THR A 249 -23.26 -5.91 -4.29
N SER A 250 -23.57 -7.09 -4.83
CA SER A 250 -23.81 -8.28 -4.04
C SER A 250 -22.58 -8.71 -3.24
N ASP A 251 -21.39 -8.61 -3.84
CA ASP A 251 -20.14 -8.95 -3.17
C ASP A 251 -19.82 -7.95 -2.04
N LEU A 252 -20.02 -6.64 -2.26
CA LEU A 252 -19.81 -5.62 -1.23
C LEU A 252 -20.81 -5.72 -0.08
N GLU A 253 -22.07 -6.03 -0.35
CA GLU A 253 -23.08 -6.26 0.70
C GLU A 253 -22.67 -7.41 1.62
N GLN A 254 -22.18 -8.52 1.08
CA GLN A 254 -21.67 -9.66 1.86
C GLN A 254 -20.46 -9.27 2.71
N LEU A 255 -19.47 -8.57 2.11
CA LEU A 255 -18.27 -8.11 2.82
C LEU A 255 -18.64 -7.16 3.96
N HIS A 256 -19.48 -6.16 3.70
CA HIS A 256 -19.89 -5.18 4.70
C HIS A 256 -20.70 -5.80 5.83
N GLN A 257 -21.62 -6.71 5.51
CA GLN A 257 -22.39 -7.42 6.53
C GLN A 257 -21.48 -8.22 7.47
N ARG A 258 -20.46 -8.92 6.93
CA ARG A 258 -19.49 -9.62 7.78
C ARG A 258 -18.66 -8.67 8.63
N ILE A 259 -18.21 -7.54 8.07
CA ILE A 259 -17.47 -6.53 8.85
C ILE A 259 -18.32 -6.04 10.02
N LEU A 260 -19.59 -5.71 9.79
CA LEU A 260 -20.52 -5.30 10.83
C LEU A 260 -20.65 -6.36 11.93
N GLU A 261 -20.77 -7.63 11.57
CA GLU A 261 -20.84 -8.74 12.54
C GLU A 261 -19.58 -8.86 13.39
N LEU A 262 -18.40 -8.71 12.77
CA LEU A 262 -17.11 -8.87 13.45
C LEU A 262 -16.77 -7.70 14.37
N THR A 263 -17.11 -6.48 13.97
CA THR A 263 -16.58 -5.27 14.62
C THR A 263 -17.64 -4.35 15.21
N GLY A 264 -18.92 -4.52 14.82
CA GLY A 264 -19.99 -3.60 15.14
C GLY A 264 -19.92 -2.25 14.41
N ASP A 265 -18.95 -2.06 13.51
CA ASP A 265 -18.83 -0.86 12.68
C ASP A 265 -19.78 -1.00 11.48
N ASP A 266 -20.81 -0.16 11.36
CA ASP A 266 -21.70 -0.14 10.18
C ASP A 266 -20.97 0.47 8.98
N PRO A 267 -20.62 -0.33 7.95
CA PRO A 267 -19.81 0.15 6.85
C PRO A 267 -20.54 1.17 5.98
N TRP A 268 -21.87 1.11 5.92
CA TRP A 268 -22.69 2.04 5.13
C TRP A 268 -22.92 3.37 5.82
N ALA A 269 -22.76 3.42 7.15
CA ALA A 269 -22.84 4.66 7.92
C ALA A 269 -21.54 5.47 7.86
N ILE A 270 -20.43 4.88 7.39
CA ILE A 270 -19.14 5.55 7.26
C ILE A 270 -19.17 6.45 6.01
N PRO A 271 -19.11 7.78 6.15
CA PRO A 271 -19.09 8.67 5.01
C PRO A 271 -17.78 8.45 4.22
N PRO A 272 -17.80 8.62 2.89
CA PRO A 272 -16.55 8.71 2.13
C PRO A 272 -15.71 9.85 2.72
N GLU A 273 -14.41 9.63 2.95
CA GLU A 273 -13.52 10.64 3.53
C GLU A 273 -13.58 11.92 2.68
N THR A 274 -14.11 12.99 3.28
CA THR A 274 -13.99 14.33 2.71
C THR A 274 -12.65 14.90 3.16
N ASP A 275 -11.57 14.51 2.48
CA ASP A 275 -10.30 15.25 2.49
C ASP A 275 -9.59 15.38 3.86
N SER A 276 -9.64 14.35 4.71
CA SER A 276 -8.86 14.32 5.96
C SER A 276 -7.42 13.88 5.69
N ASP A 277 -6.58 14.89 5.45
CA ASP A 277 -5.12 14.86 5.32
C ASP A 277 -4.64 14.44 3.92
N PRO A 278 -4.16 15.40 3.08
CA PRO A 278 -3.72 15.14 1.71
C PRO A 278 -2.35 14.44 1.71
N VAL A 279 -2.29 13.24 2.27
CA VAL A 279 -1.19 12.32 2.03
C VAL A 279 -1.48 11.72 0.67
N ARG A 280 -1.25 12.51 -0.38
CA ARG A 280 -1.38 12.04 -1.75
C ARG A 280 -0.54 10.77 -1.87
N PRO A 281 -1.14 9.59 -2.13
CA PRO A 281 -0.38 8.57 -2.82
C PRO A 281 0.01 9.24 -4.14
N ARG A 282 1.28 9.56 -4.31
CA ARG A 282 1.76 10.09 -5.59
C ARG A 282 1.29 9.09 -6.64
N HIS A 283 0.50 9.55 -7.61
CA HIS A 283 0.12 8.72 -8.72
C HIS A 283 1.39 8.13 -9.32
N ARG A 284 1.49 6.80 -9.29
CA ARG A 284 2.48 6.03 -10.04
C ARG A 284 2.24 6.35 -11.51
N SER A 285 3.07 7.22 -12.08
CA SER A 285 3.15 7.47 -13.53
C SER A 285 3.71 6.25 -14.23
#